data_AF-A0A844P754-F1
#
_entry.id   AF-A0A844P754-F1
#
_cell.length_a   1.000
_cell.length_b   1.000
_cell.length_c   1.000
_cell.angle_alpha   90.00
_cell.angle_beta   90.00
_cell.angle_gamma   90.00
#
_symmetry.space_group_name_H-M   'P 1'
#
loop_
_entity.id
_entity.type
_entity.pdbx_description
1 polymer ?
#
loop_
_entity_poly.entity_id
_entity_poly.type
_entity_poly.pdbx_seq_one_letter_code
_entity_poly.pdbx_strand_id
1 'polypeptide(L)'
;MFTNLMDLTKLQELVPLEFTVESSLRLVVVLLLMVVFRLNVIVDFFSSRQKSRLSKIQFAIDHTSEDEKELLDFYHEQYSLEQFRLVEKFKPQAKERDEMIKICRVSNGRLAMLHFKRAWTLLEFDGQKVIVNIKLRTKIGAYFSYCFAAVCIVYGVLLASQFINKGIVGGIIFLSLAMFFIGMAFVFIYFTFPLYSAEKIQKELDIQDKEKDDTLT
;
A
#
# COMPACT_ATOMS: atom_id res chain seq x y z
N MET A 1 25.46 28.30 -19.35
CA MET A 1 26.31 27.18 -18.88
C MET A 1 25.58 25.87 -19.14
N PHE A 2 25.36 25.55 -20.42
CA PHE A 2 24.69 24.35 -20.91
C PHE A 2 25.61 23.75 -21.96
N THR A 3 26.50 22.86 -21.56
CA THR A 3 27.34 22.07 -22.47
C THR A 3 27.58 20.73 -21.81
N ASN A 4 26.68 19.79 -22.08
CA ASN A 4 26.98 18.37 -22.24
C ASN A 4 25.70 17.68 -22.73
N LEU A 5 25.28 18.07 -23.94
CA LEU A 5 24.52 17.18 -24.81
C LEU A 5 25.52 16.12 -25.27
N MET A 6 25.64 15.06 -24.46
CA MET A 6 26.35 13.86 -24.84
C MET A 6 25.68 13.34 -26.12
N ASP A 7 26.45 13.38 -27.20
CA ASP A 7 26.09 13.01 -28.56
C ASP A 7 25.35 11.66 -28.58
N LEU A 8 24.01 11.69 -28.71
CA LEU A 8 23.15 10.49 -28.75
C LEU A 8 23.54 9.55 -29.90
N THR A 9 24.20 10.09 -30.92
CA THR A 9 24.77 9.37 -32.07
C THR A 9 25.94 8.47 -31.68
N LYS A 10 26.79 8.87 -30.72
CA LYS A 10 27.90 8.03 -30.23
C LYS A 10 27.44 6.86 -29.36
N LEU A 11 26.28 6.97 -28.72
CA LEU A 11 25.64 5.85 -28.03
C LEU A 11 25.11 4.79 -29.01
N GLN A 12 24.80 5.19 -30.25
CA GLN A 12 24.24 4.33 -31.28
C GLN A 12 25.31 3.48 -32.01
N GLU A 13 26.56 3.97 -32.08
CA GLU A 13 27.70 3.21 -32.62
C GLU A 13 28.30 2.20 -31.63
N LEU A 14 28.14 2.42 -30.32
CA LEU A 14 28.72 1.56 -29.28
C LEU A 14 27.98 0.24 -29.06
N VAL A 15 26.79 0.07 -29.65
CA VAL A 15 26.02 -1.17 -29.59
C VAL A 15 25.38 -1.42 -30.96
N PRO A 16 25.98 -2.22 -31.86
CA PRO A 16 25.26 -2.73 -33.01
C PRO A 16 24.12 -3.60 -32.49
N LEU A 17 22.94 -3.00 -32.36
CA LEU A 17 21.74 -3.62 -31.84
C LEU A 17 21.11 -4.49 -32.93
N GLU A 18 21.77 -5.59 -33.26
CA GLU A 18 21.05 -6.74 -33.79
C GLU A 18 20.06 -7.15 -32.70
N PHE A 19 18.78 -6.86 -32.92
CA PHE A 19 17.67 -7.21 -32.03
C PHE A 19 17.46 -8.73 -32.04
N THR A 20 18.39 -9.45 -31.44
CA THR A 20 18.23 -10.86 -31.08
C THR A 20 17.60 -10.94 -29.69
N VAL A 21 16.93 -12.06 -29.42
CA VAL A 21 16.34 -12.33 -28.09
C VAL A 21 17.42 -12.22 -27.00
N GLU A 22 18.63 -12.67 -27.29
CA GLU A 22 19.77 -12.59 -26.36
C GLU A 22 20.21 -11.13 -26.08
N SER A 23 20.33 -10.29 -27.12
CA SER A 23 20.65 -8.86 -26.96
C SER A 23 19.58 -8.11 -26.15
N SER A 24 18.30 -8.43 -26.38
CA SER A 24 17.19 -7.84 -25.62
C SER A 24 17.23 -8.21 -24.14
N LEU A 25 17.59 -9.47 -23.83
CA LEU A 25 17.64 -9.99 -22.47
C LEU A 25 18.83 -9.36 -21.71
N ARG A 26 19.98 -9.19 -22.36
CA ARG A 26 21.13 -8.46 -21.80
C ARG A 26 20.78 -7.00 -21.49
N LEU A 27 20.07 -6.32 -22.39
CA LEU A 27 19.65 -4.93 -22.18
C LEU A 27 18.68 -4.79 -21.00
N VAL A 28 17.73 -5.72 -20.85
CA VAL A 28 16.81 -5.76 -19.70
C VAL A 28 17.57 -5.98 -18.39
N VAL A 29 18.57 -6.87 -18.36
CA VAL A 29 19.41 -7.09 -17.17
C VAL A 29 20.22 -5.85 -16.82
N VAL A 30 20.82 -5.17 -17.81
CA VAL A 30 21.56 -3.92 -17.59
C VAL A 30 20.65 -2.81 -17.07
N LEU A 31 19.43 -2.67 -17.61
CA LEU A 31 18.44 -1.72 -17.11
C LEU A 31 18.03 -2.05 -15.66
N LEU A 32 17.75 -3.31 -15.36
CA LEU A 32 17.41 -3.75 -13.99
C LEU A 32 18.55 -3.44 -13.02
N LEU A 33 19.80 -3.74 -13.38
CA LEU A 33 20.97 -3.40 -12.57
C LEU A 33 21.10 -1.89 -12.37
N MET A 34 20.93 -1.08 -13.43
CA MET A 34 20.93 0.38 -13.30
C MET A 34 19.86 0.87 -12.34
N VAL A 35 18.64 0.32 -12.41
CA VAL A 35 17.56 0.65 -11.47
C VAL A 35 17.97 0.26 -10.06
N VAL A 36 18.47 -0.97 -9.84
CA VAL A 36 18.89 -1.46 -8.52
C VAL A 36 20.00 -0.60 -7.91
N PHE A 37 21.03 -0.25 -8.67
CA PHE A 37 22.11 0.62 -8.20
C PHE A 37 21.65 2.06 -7.92
N ARG A 38 20.59 2.52 -8.60
CA ARG A 38 19.98 3.84 -8.38
C ARG A 38 18.83 3.84 -7.38
N LEU A 39 18.42 2.69 -6.83
CA LEU A 39 17.30 2.61 -5.89
C LEU A 39 17.52 3.50 -4.67
N ASN A 40 18.73 3.55 -4.12
CA ASN A 40 19.02 4.40 -2.95
C ASN A 40 18.77 5.88 -3.25
N VAL A 41 19.22 6.38 -4.41
CA VAL A 41 19.00 7.78 -4.82
C VAL A 41 17.51 8.07 -5.01
N ILE A 42 16.77 7.12 -5.59
CA ILE A 42 15.33 7.24 -5.79
C ILE A 42 14.60 7.28 -4.43
N VAL A 43 14.94 6.37 -3.51
CA VAL A 43 14.38 6.31 -2.16
C VAL A 43 14.69 7.59 -1.38
N ASP A 44 15.93 8.08 -1.45
CA ASP A 44 16.34 9.32 -0.81
C ASP A 44 15.60 10.52 -1.38
N PHE A 45 15.41 10.58 -2.70
CA PHE A 45 14.62 11.63 -3.35
C PHE A 45 13.17 11.65 -2.86
N PHE A 46 12.52 10.49 -2.77
CA PHE A 46 11.15 10.39 -2.27
C PHE A 46 11.06 10.79 -0.79
N SER A 47 12.01 10.36 0.04
CA SER A 47 12.03 10.70 1.46
C SER A 47 12.30 12.20 1.69
N SER A 48 13.20 12.80 0.92
CA SER A 48 13.52 14.23 0.97
C SER A 48 12.31 15.08 0.57
N ARG A 49 11.62 14.71 -0.51
CA ARG A 49 10.41 15.41 -0.96
C ARG A 49 9.28 15.35 0.08
N GLN A 50 9.14 14.20 0.74
CA GLN A 50 8.18 14.01 1.83
C GLN A 50 8.51 14.88 3.05
N LYS A 51 9.78 14.90 3.48
CA LYS A 51 10.24 15.73 4.60
C LYS A 51 10.18 17.24 4.32
N SER A 52 10.44 17.65 3.08
CA SER A 52 10.42 19.06 2.68
C SER A 52 9.07 19.74 2.89
N ARG A 53 7.97 19.01 2.72
CA ARG A 53 6.64 19.57 2.98
C ARG A 53 6.41 19.78 4.48
N LEU A 54 6.84 18.82 5.30
CA LEU A 54 6.76 18.92 6.76
C LEU A 54 7.59 20.09 7.29
N SER A 55 8.81 20.27 6.76
CA SER A 55 9.69 21.37 7.16
C SER A 55 9.14 22.74 6.78
N LYS A 56 8.41 22.85 5.66
CA LYS A 56 7.73 24.10 5.28
C LYS A 56 6.58 24.45 6.21
N ILE A 57 5.80 23.46 6.64
CA ILE A 57 4.72 23.67 7.60
C ILE A 57 5.31 24.04 8.97
N GLN A 58 6.36 23.33 9.41
CA GLN A 58 7.08 23.68 10.63
C GLN A 58 7.61 25.11 10.60
N PHE A 59 8.24 25.51 9.49
CA PHE A 59 8.72 26.88 9.30
C PHE A 59 7.58 27.90 9.42
N ALA A 60 6.40 27.60 8.86
CA ALA A 60 5.23 28.47 8.99
C ALA A 60 4.75 28.59 10.44
N ILE A 61 4.73 27.49 11.20
CA ILE A 61 4.40 27.50 12.64
C ILE A 61 5.40 28.40 13.40
N ASP A 62 6.70 28.22 13.16
CA ASP A 62 7.75 28.94 13.88
C ASP A 62 7.79 30.46 13.58
N HIS A 63 7.15 30.90 12.50
CA HIS A 63 7.13 32.32 12.04
C HIS A 63 5.74 32.96 12.08
N THR A 64 4.73 32.26 12.59
CA THR A 64 3.38 32.82 12.79
C THR A 64 3.30 33.44 14.19
N SER A 65 2.76 34.65 14.30
CA SER A 65 2.61 35.33 15.60
C SER A 65 1.57 34.62 16.48
N GLU A 66 1.77 34.63 17.80
CA GLU A 66 0.77 34.15 18.76
C GLU A 66 -0.55 34.93 18.71
N ASP A 67 -0.52 36.14 18.17
CA ASP A 67 -1.71 36.97 17.95
C ASP A 67 -2.61 36.40 16.83
N GLU A 68 -2.07 35.56 15.95
CA GLU A 68 -2.76 34.92 14.83
C GLU A 68 -3.18 33.48 15.17
N LYS A 69 -3.82 33.28 16.34
CA LYS A 69 -4.16 31.95 16.89
C LYS A 69 -4.86 31.02 15.90
N GLU A 70 -5.83 31.51 15.14
CA GLU A 70 -6.58 30.70 14.18
C GLU A 70 -5.69 30.16 13.05
N LEU A 71 -4.72 30.95 12.60
CA LEU A 71 -3.76 30.55 11.58
C LEU A 71 -2.72 29.56 12.13
N LEU A 72 -2.29 29.78 13.37
CA LEU A 72 -1.39 28.87 14.09
C LEU A 72 -2.04 27.49 14.29
N ASP A 73 -3.29 27.45 14.74
CA ASP A 73 -4.07 26.23 14.92
C ASP A 73 -4.23 25.47 13.60
N PHE A 74 -4.51 26.18 12.51
CA PHE A 74 -4.57 25.60 11.17
C PHE A 74 -3.24 24.95 10.76
N TYR A 75 -2.09 25.60 11.01
CA TYR A 75 -0.79 25.02 10.69
C TYR A 75 -0.46 23.79 11.55
N HIS A 76 -0.82 23.79 12.83
CA HIS A 76 -0.69 22.61 13.69
C HIS A 76 -1.57 21.43 13.20
N GLU A 77 -2.78 21.71 12.74
CA GLU A 77 -3.66 20.70 12.14
C GLU A 77 -3.02 20.11 10.86
N GLN A 78 -2.53 20.97 9.95
CA GLN A 78 -1.85 20.52 8.73
C GLN A 78 -0.58 19.71 9.02
N TYR A 79 0.19 20.13 10.03
CA TYR A 79 1.41 19.44 10.44
C TYR A 79 1.10 18.02 10.94
N SER A 80 0.12 17.90 11.84
CA SER A 80 -0.29 16.61 12.40
C SER A 80 -0.89 15.68 11.32
N LEU A 81 -1.62 16.23 10.35
CA LEU A 81 -2.12 15.46 9.20
C LEU A 81 -1.00 14.95 8.30
N GLU A 82 0.00 15.78 7.99
CA GLU A 82 1.12 15.34 7.17
C GLU A 82 2.04 14.36 7.91
N GLN A 83 2.28 14.52 9.21
CA GLN A 83 2.97 13.51 10.01
C GLN A 83 2.24 12.16 9.95
N PHE A 84 0.93 12.17 10.17
CA PHE A 84 0.10 10.97 10.08
C PHE A 84 0.19 10.32 8.70
N ARG A 85 0.12 11.12 7.63
CA ARG A 85 0.29 10.64 6.25
C ARG A 85 1.68 10.03 6.01
N LEU A 86 2.74 10.57 6.58
CA LEU A 86 4.08 10.01 6.42
C LEU A 86 4.22 8.64 7.07
N VAL A 87 3.65 8.48 8.28
CA VAL A 87 3.71 7.22 9.03
C VAL A 87 2.79 6.18 8.42
N GLU A 88 1.51 6.52 8.22
CA GLU A 88 0.48 5.56 7.85
C GLU A 88 0.27 5.44 6.33
N LYS A 89 0.79 6.37 5.54
CA LYS A 89 0.66 6.43 4.07
C LYS A 89 -0.79 6.51 3.58
N PHE A 90 -1.68 7.15 4.33
CA PHE A 90 -3.03 7.55 3.90
C PHE A 90 -3.40 8.93 4.47
N LYS A 91 -4.36 9.64 3.85
CA LYS A 91 -4.70 11.03 4.19
C LYS A 91 -6.18 11.15 4.60
N PRO A 92 -6.55 10.81 5.84
CA PRO A 92 -7.88 11.07 6.37
C PRO A 92 -8.06 12.57 6.65
N GLN A 93 -9.30 13.02 6.82
CA GLN A 93 -9.59 14.32 7.41
C GLN A 93 -9.20 14.32 8.91
N ALA A 94 -9.01 15.50 9.51
CA ALA A 94 -8.56 15.58 10.91
C ALA A 94 -9.54 14.90 11.88
N LYS A 95 -10.85 15.13 11.71
CA LYS A 95 -11.90 14.50 12.55
C LYS A 95 -11.89 12.97 12.43
N GLU A 96 -11.73 12.47 11.22
CA GLU A 96 -11.67 11.03 10.94
C GLU A 96 -10.42 10.42 11.62
N ARG A 97 -9.26 11.04 11.45
CA ARG A 97 -8.00 10.63 12.09
C ARG A 97 -8.13 10.54 13.60
N ASP A 98 -8.67 11.57 14.22
CA ASP A 98 -8.74 11.68 15.68
C ASP A 98 -9.66 10.60 16.25
N GLU A 99 -10.77 10.30 15.58
CA GLU A 99 -11.65 9.20 15.99
C GLU A 99 -10.97 7.83 15.80
N MET A 100 -10.23 7.62 14.70
CA MET A 100 -9.47 6.39 14.49
C MET A 100 -8.41 6.18 15.58
N ILE A 101 -7.69 7.25 15.96
CA ILE A 101 -6.69 7.22 17.03
C ILE A 101 -7.36 6.91 18.36
N LYS A 102 -8.51 7.53 18.64
CA LYS A 102 -9.29 7.30 19.86
C LYS A 102 -9.73 5.83 19.95
N ILE A 103 -10.31 5.27 18.89
CA ILE A 103 -10.71 3.85 18.86
C ILE A 103 -9.50 2.94 19.06
N CYS A 104 -8.36 3.22 18.41
CA CYS A 104 -7.13 2.44 18.59
C CYS A 104 -6.63 2.51 20.04
N ARG A 105 -6.64 3.69 20.66
CA ARG A 105 -6.21 3.88 22.06
C ARG A 105 -7.12 3.12 23.02
N VAL A 106 -8.43 3.23 22.86
CA VAL A 106 -9.42 2.51 23.69
C VAL A 106 -9.30 1.00 23.51
N SER A 107 -8.97 0.53 22.29
CA SER A 107 -8.78 -0.90 22.02
C SER A 107 -7.57 -1.54 22.71
N ASN A 108 -6.70 -0.75 23.37
CA ASN A 108 -5.51 -1.23 24.10
C ASN A 108 -4.65 -2.21 23.26
N GLY A 109 -4.51 -1.95 21.96
CA GLY A 109 -3.69 -2.75 21.05
C GLY A 109 -4.42 -3.91 20.35
N ARG A 110 -5.71 -4.17 20.65
CA ARG A 110 -6.52 -5.17 19.93
C ARG A 110 -6.75 -4.77 18.46
N LEU A 111 -6.86 -3.47 18.20
CA LEU A 111 -7.05 -2.90 16.87
C LEU A 111 -5.89 -1.99 16.47
N ALA A 112 -5.17 -2.41 15.42
CA ALA A 112 -4.09 -1.63 14.84
C ALA A 112 -4.60 -0.67 13.74
N MET A 113 -3.93 0.49 13.60
CA MET A 113 -4.24 1.51 12.58
C MET A 113 -4.23 0.96 11.14
N LEU A 114 -3.39 -0.05 10.88
CA LEU A 114 -3.34 -0.74 9.58
C LEU A 114 -4.69 -1.31 9.13
N HIS A 115 -5.54 -1.74 10.07
CA HIS A 115 -6.87 -2.25 9.73
C HIS A 115 -7.76 -1.16 9.16
N PHE A 116 -7.71 0.05 9.74
CA PHE A 116 -8.46 1.16 9.20
C PHE A 116 -8.01 1.55 7.80
N LYS A 117 -6.69 1.58 7.57
CA LYS A 117 -6.14 1.84 6.24
C LYS A 117 -6.63 0.83 5.20
N ARG A 118 -6.64 -0.46 5.55
CA ARG A 118 -7.11 -1.54 4.66
C ARG A 118 -8.62 -1.47 4.42
N ALA A 119 -9.37 -1.13 5.45
CA ALA A 119 -10.83 -1.06 5.42
C ALA A 119 -11.36 0.27 4.87
N TRP A 120 -10.52 1.23 4.51
CA TRP A 120 -10.89 2.61 4.20
C TRP A 120 -12.10 2.76 3.28
N THR A 121 -12.21 1.92 2.24
CA THR A 121 -13.31 1.96 1.26
C THR A 121 -14.64 1.41 1.78
N LEU A 122 -14.65 0.82 2.97
CA LEU A 122 -15.79 0.22 3.66
C LEU A 122 -16.14 0.97 4.96
N LEU A 123 -15.41 2.05 5.26
CA LEU A 123 -15.66 2.92 6.39
C LEU A 123 -16.42 4.16 5.91
N GLU A 124 -17.46 4.51 6.65
CA GLU A 124 -18.17 5.76 6.54
C GLU A 124 -17.99 6.53 7.84
N PHE A 125 -17.85 7.84 7.75
CA PHE A 125 -17.67 8.72 8.90
C PHE A 125 -18.88 9.66 8.98
N ASP A 126 -19.72 9.45 9.98
CA ASP A 126 -20.83 10.35 10.28
C ASP A 126 -20.40 11.31 11.40
N GLY A 127 -19.78 12.42 10.98
CA GLY A 127 -19.25 13.46 11.86
C GLY A 127 -18.09 12.98 12.74
N GLN A 128 -18.42 12.31 13.86
CA GLN A 128 -17.48 11.79 14.86
C GLN A 128 -17.62 10.28 15.10
N LYS A 129 -18.48 9.58 14.35
CA LYS A 129 -18.64 8.13 14.51
C LYS A 129 -18.13 7.38 13.29
N VAL A 130 -17.33 6.35 13.54
CA VAL A 130 -16.92 5.38 12.52
C VAL A 130 -18.04 4.38 12.33
N ILE A 131 -18.57 4.30 11.12
CA ILE A 131 -19.61 3.36 10.71
C ILE A 131 -19.00 2.39 9.70
N VAL A 132 -19.14 1.09 9.95
CA VAL A 132 -18.64 0.06 9.02
C VAL A 132 -19.77 -0.36 8.09
N ASN A 133 -19.71 0.03 6.82
CA ASN A 133 -20.73 -0.30 5.83
C ASN A 133 -20.29 -1.48 4.94
N ILE A 134 -20.62 -2.70 5.38
CA ILE A 134 -20.32 -3.93 4.63
C ILE A 134 -21.49 -4.33 3.75
N LYS A 135 -21.46 -3.91 2.49
CA LYS A 135 -22.47 -4.31 1.48
C LYS A 135 -22.43 -5.82 1.22
N LEU A 136 -23.60 -6.43 0.99
CA LEU A 136 -23.73 -7.86 0.69
C LEU A 136 -22.89 -8.27 -0.52
N ARG A 137 -22.86 -7.43 -1.57
CA ARG A 137 -22.03 -7.64 -2.77
C ARG A 137 -20.54 -7.80 -2.43
N THR A 138 -20.04 -7.05 -1.44
CA THR A 138 -18.64 -7.14 -0.99
C THR A 138 -18.37 -8.48 -0.31
N LYS A 139 -19.29 -8.96 0.54
CA LYS A 139 -19.18 -10.27 1.19
C LYS A 139 -19.17 -11.42 0.16
N ILE A 140 -20.09 -11.35 -0.80
CA ILE A 140 -20.18 -12.33 -1.90
C ILE A 140 -18.88 -12.30 -2.73
N GLY A 141 -18.38 -11.12 -3.08
CA GLY A 141 -17.13 -10.97 -3.84
C GLY A 141 -15.91 -11.54 -3.12
N ALA A 142 -15.83 -11.38 -1.79
CA ALA A 142 -14.77 -11.97 -0.99
C ALA A 142 -14.87 -13.50 -0.95
N TYR A 143 -16.07 -14.06 -0.82
CA TYR A 143 -16.28 -15.51 -0.90
C TYR A 143 -15.82 -16.07 -2.24
N PHE A 144 -16.20 -15.44 -3.36
CA PHE A 144 -15.71 -15.82 -4.68
C PHE A 144 -14.18 -15.74 -4.77
N SER A 145 -13.58 -14.68 -4.23
CA SER A 145 -12.12 -14.51 -4.23
C SER A 145 -11.41 -15.64 -3.46
N TYR A 146 -11.96 -16.08 -2.32
CA TYR A 146 -11.45 -17.26 -1.61
C TYR A 146 -11.59 -18.54 -2.43
N CYS A 147 -12.74 -18.78 -3.07
CA CYS A 147 -12.94 -19.93 -3.93
C CYS A 147 -11.94 -19.94 -5.10
N PHE A 148 -11.77 -18.80 -5.79
CA PHE A 148 -10.79 -18.67 -6.87
C PHE A 148 -9.35 -18.85 -6.39
N ALA A 149 -8.99 -18.28 -5.23
CA ALA A 149 -7.68 -18.49 -4.64
C ALA A 149 -7.40 -19.98 -4.37
N ALA A 150 -8.37 -20.70 -3.80
CA ALA A 150 -8.24 -22.13 -3.55
C ALA A 150 -8.05 -22.93 -4.85
N VAL A 151 -8.87 -22.65 -5.88
CA VAL A 151 -8.76 -23.28 -7.20
C VAL A 151 -7.39 -22.98 -7.83
N CYS A 152 -6.92 -21.73 -7.77
CA CYS A 152 -5.62 -21.34 -8.30
C CYS A 152 -4.45 -22.04 -7.59
N ILE A 153 -4.50 -22.20 -6.26
CA ILE A 153 -3.48 -22.94 -5.50
C ILE A 153 -3.47 -24.41 -5.94
N VAL A 154 -4.64 -25.06 -5.95
CA VAL A 154 -4.75 -26.48 -6.35
C VAL A 154 -4.23 -26.67 -7.77
N TYR A 155 -4.65 -25.82 -8.71
CA TYR A 155 -4.20 -25.92 -10.09
C TYR A 155 -2.71 -25.62 -10.25
N GLY A 156 -2.19 -24.62 -9.53
CA GLY A 156 -0.76 -24.31 -9.52
C GLY A 156 0.08 -25.47 -9.01
N VAL A 157 -0.34 -26.14 -7.94
CA VAL A 157 0.34 -27.34 -7.40
C VAL A 157 0.27 -28.51 -8.38
N LEU A 158 -0.89 -28.74 -9.01
CA LEU A 158 -1.04 -29.79 -10.03
C LEU A 158 -0.15 -29.53 -11.25
N LEU A 159 0.01 -28.28 -11.67
CA LEU A 159 0.94 -27.93 -12.77
C LEU A 159 2.40 -28.13 -12.35
N ALA A 160 2.75 -27.77 -11.11
CA ALA A 160 4.09 -27.99 -10.58
C ALA A 160 4.43 -29.49 -10.50
N SER A 161 3.46 -30.36 -10.20
CA SER A 161 3.70 -31.81 -10.14
C SER A 161 3.99 -32.42 -11.51
N GLN A 162 3.55 -31.78 -12.61
CA GLN A 162 3.87 -32.23 -13.98
C GLN A 162 5.31 -31.93 -14.39
N PHE A 163 6.06 -31.14 -13.61
CA PHE A 163 7.45 -30.76 -13.89
C PHE A 163 8.37 -31.97 -14.09
N ILE A 164 8.21 -33.03 -13.28
CA ILE A 164 9.11 -34.20 -13.24
C ILE A 164 9.10 -34.99 -14.55
N ASN A 165 7.98 -34.95 -15.28
CA ASN A 165 7.76 -35.76 -16.49
C ASN A 165 8.05 -35.02 -17.80
N LYS A 166 8.65 -33.82 -17.75
CA LYS A 166 8.89 -32.97 -18.93
C LYS A 166 10.38 -32.72 -19.12
N GLY A 167 10.80 -32.60 -20.38
CA GLY A 167 12.13 -32.11 -20.72
C GLY A 167 12.34 -30.67 -20.24
N ILE A 168 13.59 -30.20 -20.22
CA ILE A 168 14.01 -28.92 -19.61
C ILE A 168 13.11 -27.73 -20.02
N VAL A 169 12.85 -27.57 -21.32
CA VAL A 169 12.01 -26.48 -21.86
C VAL A 169 10.56 -26.60 -21.35
N GLY A 170 10.00 -27.81 -21.35
CA GLY A 170 8.66 -28.05 -20.81
C GLY A 170 8.59 -27.80 -19.31
N GLY A 171 9.60 -28.24 -18.55
CA GLY A 171 9.69 -27.99 -17.11
C GLY A 171 9.64 -26.50 -16.77
N ILE A 172 10.40 -25.67 -17.48
CA ILE A 172 10.40 -24.20 -17.28
C ILE A 172 9.01 -23.60 -17.53
N ILE A 173 8.31 -24.04 -18.58
CA ILE A 173 6.97 -23.54 -18.91
C ILE A 173 5.97 -23.91 -17.80
N PHE A 174 5.93 -25.17 -17.39
CA PHE A 174 5.01 -25.64 -16.34
C PHE A 174 5.29 -24.99 -14.99
N LEU A 175 6.58 -24.82 -14.63
CA LEU A 175 6.97 -24.14 -13.40
C LEU A 175 6.56 -22.65 -13.41
N SER A 176 6.76 -21.96 -14.54
CA SER A 176 6.36 -20.56 -14.70
C SER A 176 4.85 -20.40 -14.58
N LEU A 177 4.09 -21.32 -15.19
CA LEU A 177 2.63 -21.32 -15.11
C LEU A 177 2.13 -21.63 -13.69
N ALA A 178 2.77 -22.59 -13.00
CA ALA A 178 2.46 -22.89 -11.61
C ALA A 178 2.68 -21.67 -10.69
N MET A 179 3.83 -21.01 -10.83
CA MET A 179 4.14 -19.78 -10.09
C MET A 179 3.15 -18.65 -10.39
N PHE A 180 2.71 -18.52 -11.65
CA PHE A 180 1.67 -17.56 -12.02
C PHE A 180 0.35 -17.83 -11.29
N PHE A 181 -0.14 -19.08 -11.27
CA PHE A 181 -1.39 -19.42 -10.58
C PHE A 181 -1.28 -19.24 -9.06
N ILE A 182 -0.17 -19.63 -8.45
CA ILE A 182 0.08 -19.40 -7.02
C ILE A 182 0.12 -17.89 -6.73
N GLY A 183 0.81 -17.11 -7.56
CA GLY A 183 0.84 -15.64 -7.47
C GLY A 183 -0.57 -15.02 -7.55
N MET A 184 -1.39 -15.48 -8.51
CA MET A 184 -2.78 -15.04 -8.65
C MET A 184 -3.62 -15.38 -7.41
N ALA A 185 -3.40 -16.53 -6.78
CA ALA A 185 -4.08 -16.88 -5.54
C ALA A 185 -3.77 -15.88 -4.42
N PHE A 186 -2.51 -15.47 -4.27
CA PHE A 186 -2.14 -14.43 -3.31
C PHE A 186 -2.80 -13.09 -3.61
N VAL A 187 -2.95 -12.72 -4.89
CA VAL A 187 -3.68 -11.51 -5.30
C VAL A 187 -5.16 -11.59 -4.88
N PHE A 188 -5.82 -12.73 -5.12
CA PHE A 188 -7.21 -12.92 -4.70
C PHE A 188 -7.37 -12.87 -3.18
N ILE A 189 -6.47 -13.49 -2.42
CA ILE A 189 -6.46 -13.39 -0.95
C ILE A 189 -6.26 -11.93 -0.53
N TYR A 190 -5.34 -11.21 -1.16
CA TYR A 190 -5.08 -9.79 -0.85
C TYR A 190 -6.34 -8.93 -1.05
N PHE A 191 -7.16 -9.20 -2.06
CA PHE A 191 -8.43 -8.48 -2.27
C PHE A 191 -9.47 -8.71 -1.17
N THR A 192 -9.32 -9.73 -0.32
CA THR A 192 -10.21 -9.95 0.83
C THR A 192 -9.80 -9.16 2.08
N PHE A 193 -8.58 -8.60 2.12
CA PHE A 193 -8.06 -7.89 3.30
C PHE A 193 -8.88 -6.67 3.74
N PRO A 194 -9.47 -5.86 2.84
CA PRO A 194 -10.37 -4.77 3.23
C PRO A 194 -11.55 -5.27 4.04
N LEU A 195 -12.20 -6.35 3.60
CA LEU A 195 -13.35 -6.94 4.27
C LEU A 195 -12.98 -7.47 5.65
N TYR A 196 -11.91 -8.28 5.74
CA TYR A 196 -11.42 -8.81 7.02
C TYR A 196 -11.10 -7.68 8.02
N SER A 197 -10.48 -6.60 7.53
CA SER A 197 -10.13 -5.46 8.39
C SER A 197 -11.37 -4.68 8.82
N ALA A 198 -12.36 -4.52 7.93
CA ALA A 198 -13.64 -3.87 8.26
C ALA A 198 -14.41 -4.66 9.32
N GLU A 199 -14.51 -5.98 9.19
CA GLU A 199 -15.14 -6.84 10.19
C GLU A 199 -14.42 -6.78 11.54
N LYS A 200 -13.09 -6.67 11.54
CA LYS A 200 -12.32 -6.53 12.78
C LYS A 200 -12.58 -5.18 13.47
N ILE A 201 -12.70 -4.09 12.70
CA ILE A 201 -13.07 -2.77 13.24
C ILE A 201 -14.48 -2.83 13.81
N GLN A 202 -15.43 -3.42 13.08
CA GLN A 202 -16.82 -3.57 13.53
C GLN A 202 -16.90 -4.30 14.87
N LYS A 203 -16.21 -5.45 14.99
CA LYS A 203 -16.16 -6.21 16.25
C LYS A 203 -15.61 -5.38 17.41
N GLU A 204 -14.58 -4.57 17.19
CA GLU A 204 -14.01 -3.74 18.24
C GLU A 204 -14.96 -2.61 18.65
N LEU A 205 -15.68 -2.00 17.71
CA LEU A 205 -16.72 -1.02 18.01
C LEU A 205 -17.84 -1.64 18.86
N ASP A 206 -18.31 -2.83 18.48
CA ASP A 206 -19.34 -3.56 19.23
C ASP A 206 -18.90 -3.90 20.67
N ILE A 207 -17.61 -4.18 20.88
CA ILE A 207 -17.04 -4.42 22.22
C ILE A 207 -17.04 -3.13 23.03
N GLN A 208 -16.57 -2.03 22.44
CA GLN A 208 -16.48 -0.74 23.13
C GLN A 208 -17.85 -0.18 23.50
N ASP A 209 -18.88 -0.43 22.70
CA ASP A 209 -20.24 -0.01 23.02
C ASP A 209 -20.83 -0.82 24.18
N LYS A 210 -20.57 -2.13 24.25
CA LYS A 210 -20.94 -2.96 25.41
C LYS A 210 -20.24 -2.53 26.70
N GLU A 211 -18.93 -2.26 26.63
CA GLU A 211 -18.15 -1.81 27.80
C GLU A 211 -18.69 -0.48 28.37
N LYS A 212 -19.23 0.42 27.53
CA LYS A 212 -19.86 1.66 28.01
C LYS A 212 -21.17 1.42 28.72
N ASP A 213 -22.02 0.54 28.19
CA ASP A 213 -23.31 0.21 28.80
C ASP A 213 -23.12 -0.41 30.18
N ASP A 214 -22.12 -1.28 30.36
CA ASP A 214 -21.81 -1.93 31.64
C ASP A 214 -21.27 -0.96 32.71
N THR A 215 -20.67 0.17 32.33
CA THR A 215 -20.17 1.19 33.27
C THR A 215 -21.25 2.17 33.75
N LEU A 216 -22.45 2.14 33.15
CA LEU A 216 -23.56 3.04 33.48
C LEU A 216 -24.62 2.39 34.40
N THR A 217 -24.48 1.10 34.69
CA THR A 217 -25.26 0.34 35.69
C THR A 217 -24.52 0.18 37.01
#